data_AF-A0A3B8Q1Q7-F1
#
_entry.id   AF-A0A3B8Q1Q7-F1
#
_cell.length_a   1.000
_cell.length_b   1.000
_cell.length_c   1.000
_cell.angle_alpha   90.00
_cell.angle_beta   90.00
_cell.angle_gamma   90.00
#
_symmetry.space_group_name_H-M   'P 1'
#
loop_
_entity.id
_entity.type
_entity.pdbx_description
1 polymer ?
#
loop_
_entity_poly.entity_id
_entity_poly.type
_entity_poly.pdbx_seq_one_letter_code
_entity_poly.pdbx_strand_id
1 'polypeptide(L)'
;MFRTLCSYRGRVLSSGLALAVSTLVSAALRADDFQGSTHLVPFEEGPLQYGKTPATGPVARLQAEWDSGTASMEWDERHGYLLALLKALKVPVASQTLVFSKTSFQRDRISPSTPRAVFFNDDVYVGYVPGSPLLEISMADPKLGAVFYGFENIRTNRTHVTRTDNCLECHAGAKTMGVPGHLLRSFATDERGVTDQLSGSELITHRTALADRWGGWFVTGTHGDQTHRGNLIGAEAFARQEREPNFAGNKPTLVDLPPPFDPNRYPAATSDIVALMVLEHQVHMHNFLTRLNYEATMQLQAYGHCNYIKSPLEAFLRYLLFTEEAPLTAPVRGGDEFAKAFEAAGPRDPQGRSLRQLDLKTRPFKYPCTA
;
A
#
# COMPACT_ATOMS: atom_id res chain seq x y z
N MET A 1 19.00 84.68 37.71
CA MET A 1 20.42 85.03 37.46
C MET A 1 20.92 84.03 36.41
N PHE A 2 21.26 84.49 35.18
CA PHE A 2 22.14 83.91 34.13
C PHE A 2 22.13 82.36 33.93
N ARG A 3 22.00 81.73 32.75
CA ARG A 3 22.30 82.07 31.35
C ARG A 3 21.82 80.94 30.39
N THR A 4 21.24 81.32 29.26
CA THR A 4 21.44 80.87 27.85
C THR A 4 21.76 79.42 27.41
N LEU A 5 20.91 78.98 26.45
CA LEU A 5 21.17 78.50 25.06
C LEU A 5 21.56 77.04 24.71
N CYS A 6 21.01 76.66 23.53
CA CYS A 6 21.35 75.58 22.59
C CYS A 6 20.89 74.15 22.89
N SER A 7 20.50 73.29 21.93
CA SER A 7 20.03 73.42 20.54
C SER A 7 19.74 72.00 20.01
N TYR A 8 18.66 71.85 19.24
CA TYR A 8 18.54 71.03 18.01
C TYR A 8 18.58 69.48 18.01
N ARG A 9 17.59 68.92 17.27
CA ARG A 9 17.50 67.60 16.59
C ARG A 9 17.43 66.38 17.50
N GLY A 10 16.44 65.49 17.43
CA GLY A 10 15.48 65.18 16.38
C GLY A 10 15.50 63.67 16.17
N ARG A 11 14.35 62.99 16.25
CA ARG A 11 13.99 61.82 15.43
C ARG A 11 12.61 61.30 15.82
N VAL A 12 11.78 61.23 14.78
CA VAL A 12 10.47 60.62 14.71
C VAL A 12 10.58 59.14 15.06
N LEU A 13 9.85 58.69 16.08
CA LEU A 13 9.56 57.28 16.30
C LEU A 13 8.38 56.90 15.41
N SER A 14 8.70 56.42 14.21
CA SER A 14 7.77 55.72 13.34
C SER A 14 7.53 54.31 13.90
N SER A 15 6.40 54.13 14.58
CA SER A 15 5.89 52.81 14.98
C SER A 15 5.45 52.04 13.72
N GLY A 16 6.38 51.32 13.11
CA GLY A 16 6.09 50.39 12.03
C GLY A 16 5.31 49.20 12.56
N LEU A 17 4.03 49.12 12.22
CA LEU A 17 3.20 47.95 12.40
C LEU A 17 3.72 46.86 11.46
N ALA A 18 4.57 45.96 11.95
CA ALA A 18 4.94 44.76 11.21
C ALA A 18 3.72 43.83 11.22
N LEU A 19 2.98 43.78 10.10
CA LEU A 19 2.07 42.68 9.83
C LEU A 19 2.91 41.40 9.75
N ALA A 20 2.90 40.62 10.82
CA ALA A 20 3.28 39.23 10.75
C ALA A 20 2.25 38.52 9.87
N VAL A 21 2.59 38.32 8.60
CA VAL A 21 1.90 37.36 7.74
C VAL A 21 2.21 35.99 8.32
N SER A 22 1.34 35.53 9.21
CA SER A 22 1.31 34.14 9.65
C SER A 22 0.94 33.30 8.42
N THR A 23 1.95 32.75 7.77
CA THR A 23 1.77 31.61 6.86
C THR A 23 1.27 30.45 7.72
N LEU A 24 -0.05 30.37 7.88
CA LEU A 24 -0.74 29.16 8.28
C LEU A 24 -0.44 28.12 7.20
N VAL A 25 0.64 27.36 7.39
CA VAL A 25 0.73 26.03 6.81
C VAL A 25 -0.38 25.26 7.50
N SER A 26 -1.54 25.20 6.85
CA SER A 26 -2.56 24.22 7.21
C SER A 26 -1.89 22.86 7.07
N ALA A 27 -1.36 22.32 8.17
CA ALA A 27 -1.28 20.89 8.31
C ALA A 27 -2.73 20.43 8.17
N ALA A 28 -3.11 20.02 6.96
CA ALA A 28 -4.41 19.43 6.72
C ALA A 28 -4.48 18.24 7.69
N LEU A 29 -5.26 18.40 8.76
CA LEU A 29 -5.66 17.28 9.59
C LEU A 29 -6.31 16.30 8.62
N ARG A 30 -5.59 15.23 8.31
CA ARG A 30 -6.10 14.19 7.42
C ARG A 30 -7.30 13.57 8.12
N ALA A 31 -8.46 13.52 7.47
CA ALA A 31 -9.62 12.98 8.15
C ALA A 31 -9.39 11.50 8.45
N ASP A 32 -9.76 11.11 9.66
CA ASP A 32 -10.09 9.72 9.97
C ASP A 32 -11.13 9.22 8.96
N ASP A 33 -11.16 7.90 8.71
CA ASP A 33 -12.09 7.32 7.74
C ASP A 33 -13.54 7.73 8.06
N PHE A 34 -14.10 7.21 9.15
CA PHE A 34 -15.40 7.60 9.70
C PHE A 34 -15.56 7.04 11.11
N GLN A 35 -16.51 7.58 11.88
CA GLN A 35 -16.80 7.09 13.22
C GLN A 35 -17.26 5.62 13.18
N GLY A 36 -16.57 4.74 13.92
CA GLY A 36 -16.86 3.31 13.98
C GLY A 36 -16.17 2.46 12.91
N SER A 37 -15.32 3.06 12.06
CA SER A 37 -14.54 2.32 11.07
C SER A 37 -13.64 1.26 11.71
N THR A 38 -13.18 1.46 12.94
CA THR A 38 -12.30 0.53 13.66
C THR A 38 -13.02 -0.64 14.32
N HIS A 39 -14.36 -0.61 14.37
CA HIS A 39 -15.14 -1.67 15.01
C HIS A 39 -15.21 -2.90 14.11
N LEU A 40 -14.96 -4.08 14.69
CA LEU A 40 -15.11 -5.36 14.02
C LEU A 40 -16.57 -5.56 13.59
N VAL A 41 -16.80 -5.81 12.31
CA VAL A 41 -18.10 -6.21 11.78
C VAL A 41 -18.33 -7.68 12.11
N PRO A 42 -19.53 -8.13 12.54
CA PRO A 42 -19.81 -9.53 12.84
C PRO A 42 -19.95 -10.37 11.55
N PHE A 43 -18.87 -10.52 10.78
CA PHE A 43 -18.87 -11.11 9.44
C PHE A 43 -19.01 -12.63 9.39
N GLU A 44 -18.81 -13.33 10.50
CA GLU A 44 -19.06 -14.78 10.60
C GLU A 44 -20.56 -15.11 10.73
N GLU A 45 -21.38 -14.13 11.06
CA GLU A 45 -22.79 -14.32 11.42
C GLU A 45 -23.73 -13.61 10.43
N GLY A 46 -25.03 -13.77 10.67
CA GLY A 46 -26.08 -13.05 9.97
C GLY A 46 -26.07 -13.28 8.45
N PRO A 47 -26.15 -12.22 7.62
CA PRO A 47 -26.24 -12.34 6.17
C PRO A 47 -24.87 -12.54 5.50
N LEU A 48 -23.76 -12.34 6.23
CA LEU A 48 -22.41 -12.32 5.66
C LEU A 48 -21.81 -13.72 5.60
N GLN A 49 -21.87 -14.46 6.72
CA GLN A 49 -21.43 -15.86 6.83
C GLN A 49 -20.09 -16.12 6.12
N TYR A 50 -19.08 -15.31 6.41
CA TYR A 50 -17.80 -15.28 5.70
C TYR A 50 -17.17 -16.68 5.56
N GLY A 51 -17.05 -17.44 6.66
CA GLY A 51 -16.43 -18.77 6.64
C GLY A 51 -17.23 -19.83 5.87
N LYS A 52 -18.55 -19.65 5.70
CA LYS A 52 -19.44 -20.61 5.02
C LYS A 52 -19.68 -20.29 3.55
N THR A 53 -19.49 -19.03 3.17
CA THR A 53 -19.74 -18.57 1.81
C THR A 53 -18.54 -18.92 0.91
N PRO A 54 -18.76 -19.63 -0.22
CA PRO A 54 -17.73 -19.89 -1.20
C PRO A 54 -17.27 -18.59 -1.89
N ALA A 55 -15.97 -18.46 -2.14
CA ALA A 55 -15.41 -17.37 -2.94
C ALA A 55 -15.66 -17.62 -4.44
N THR A 56 -15.78 -16.56 -5.24
CA THR A 56 -16.15 -16.66 -6.68
C THR A 56 -15.16 -16.00 -7.65
N GLY A 57 -14.04 -15.48 -7.12
CA GLY A 57 -13.04 -14.74 -7.88
C GLY A 57 -11.98 -15.58 -8.63
N PRO A 58 -10.94 -14.93 -9.17
CA PRO A 58 -9.93 -15.57 -10.02
C PRO A 58 -9.27 -16.83 -9.42
N VAL A 59 -9.00 -16.83 -8.12
CA VAL A 59 -8.38 -17.97 -7.43
C VAL A 59 -9.30 -19.20 -7.42
N ALA A 60 -10.59 -19.00 -7.15
CA ALA A 60 -11.57 -20.09 -7.17
C ALA A 60 -11.78 -20.66 -8.59
N ARG A 61 -11.77 -19.79 -9.61
CA ARG A 61 -11.82 -20.23 -11.02
C ARG A 61 -10.59 -21.04 -11.42
N LEU A 62 -9.40 -20.58 -11.04
CA LEU A 62 -8.16 -21.31 -11.30
C LEU A 62 -8.15 -22.69 -10.65
N GLN A 63 -8.66 -22.81 -9.41
CA GLN A 63 -8.82 -24.12 -8.77
C GLN A 63 -9.72 -25.05 -9.59
N ALA A 64 -10.87 -24.55 -10.07
CA ALA A 64 -11.77 -25.36 -10.90
C ALA A 64 -11.15 -25.76 -12.26
N GLU A 65 -10.32 -24.89 -12.84
CA GLU A 65 -9.56 -25.21 -14.06
C GLU A 65 -8.51 -26.32 -13.82
N TRP A 66 -7.84 -26.31 -12.66
CA TRP A 66 -6.96 -27.41 -12.26
C TRP A 66 -7.72 -28.71 -11.99
N ASP A 67 -8.85 -28.65 -11.29
CA ASP A 67 -9.66 -29.83 -10.98
C ASP A 67 -10.23 -30.50 -12.25
N SER A 68 -10.50 -29.70 -13.29
CA SER A 68 -10.95 -30.18 -14.60
C SER A 68 -9.81 -30.58 -15.55
N GLY A 69 -8.54 -30.34 -15.17
CA GLY A 69 -7.37 -30.59 -16.00
C GLY A 69 -7.21 -29.65 -17.20
N THR A 70 -7.91 -28.50 -17.20
CA THR A 70 -7.87 -27.51 -18.29
C THR A 70 -6.74 -26.49 -18.14
N ALA A 71 -6.15 -26.39 -16.95
CA ALA A 71 -4.94 -25.60 -16.67
C ALA A 71 -3.81 -26.50 -16.16
N SER A 72 -2.57 -26.16 -16.54
CA SER A 72 -1.35 -26.80 -16.04
C SER A 72 -0.39 -25.75 -15.48
N MET A 73 0.52 -26.19 -14.62
CA MET A 73 1.52 -25.34 -13.97
C MET A 73 2.92 -25.76 -14.40
N GLU A 74 3.66 -24.82 -14.96
CA GLU A 74 5.07 -25.04 -15.33
C GLU A 74 5.97 -24.76 -14.12
N TRP A 75 6.89 -25.68 -13.85
CA TRP A 75 7.90 -25.53 -12.80
C TRP A 75 9.10 -24.74 -13.33
N ASP A 76 9.46 -23.66 -12.64
CA ASP A 76 10.71 -22.93 -12.84
C ASP A 76 11.73 -23.36 -11.78
N GLU A 77 12.97 -23.67 -12.18
CA GLU A 77 13.99 -24.18 -11.24
C GLU A 77 14.46 -23.13 -10.21
N ARG A 78 14.19 -21.84 -10.43
CA ARG A 78 14.57 -20.77 -9.49
C ARG A 78 13.41 -20.34 -8.60
N HIS A 79 12.22 -20.22 -9.16
CA HIS A 79 11.05 -19.64 -8.50
C HIS A 79 9.94 -20.66 -8.20
N GLY A 80 10.12 -21.92 -8.61
CA GLY A 80 9.10 -22.96 -8.51
C GLY A 80 7.91 -22.61 -9.41
N TYR A 81 6.71 -22.66 -8.84
CA TYR A 81 5.46 -22.36 -9.53
C TYR A 81 5.09 -20.88 -9.56
N LEU A 82 5.90 -19.97 -8.98
CA LEU A 82 5.57 -18.54 -8.89
C LEU A 82 5.21 -17.95 -10.26
N LEU A 83 6.07 -18.10 -11.27
CA LEU A 83 5.87 -17.46 -12.56
C LEU A 83 4.62 -18.00 -13.30
N ALA A 84 4.40 -19.32 -13.21
CA ALA A 84 3.19 -19.94 -13.75
C ALA A 84 1.93 -19.45 -13.04
N LEU A 85 1.99 -19.29 -11.70
CA LEU A 85 0.86 -18.81 -10.90
C LEU A 85 0.53 -17.35 -11.24
N LEU A 86 1.53 -16.48 -11.31
CA LEU A 86 1.37 -15.07 -11.69
C LEU A 86 0.76 -14.96 -13.09
N LYS A 87 1.23 -15.77 -14.04
CA LYS A 87 0.67 -15.82 -15.41
C LYS A 87 -0.79 -16.27 -15.40
N ALA A 88 -1.13 -17.34 -14.68
CA ALA A 88 -2.50 -17.87 -14.60
C ALA A 88 -3.47 -16.86 -13.97
N LEU A 89 -3.04 -16.17 -12.91
CA LEU A 89 -3.83 -15.16 -12.21
C LEU A 89 -3.77 -13.76 -12.86
N LYS A 90 -3.03 -13.63 -13.97
CA LYS A 90 -2.80 -12.36 -14.69
C LYS A 90 -2.24 -11.27 -13.77
N VAL A 91 -1.34 -11.64 -12.87
CA VAL A 91 -0.62 -10.73 -12.00
C VAL A 91 0.70 -10.35 -12.69
N PRO A 92 0.91 -9.06 -13.03
CA PRO A 92 2.12 -8.64 -13.73
C PRO A 92 3.34 -8.78 -12.83
N VAL A 93 4.41 -9.41 -13.31
CA VAL A 93 5.71 -9.50 -12.60
C VAL A 93 6.24 -8.11 -12.24
N ALA A 94 5.99 -7.11 -13.09
CA ALA A 94 6.39 -5.72 -12.86
C ALA A 94 5.73 -5.06 -11.63
N SER A 95 4.66 -5.64 -11.05
CA SER A 95 4.06 -5.17 -9.79
C SER A 95 4.87 -5.51 -8.54
N GLN A 96 6.04 -6.14 -8.72
CA GLN A 96 6.89 -6.57 -7.62
C GLN A 96 7.20 -5.42 -6.66
N THR A 97 6.92 -5.68 -5.39
CA THR A 97 7.36 -4.87 -4.25
C THR A 97 8.02 -5.78 -3.23
N LEU A 98 9.05 -5.29 -2.54
CA LEU A 98 9.85 -6.08 -1.61
C LEU A 98 9.71 -5.53 -0.18
N VAL A 99 9.24 -6.37 0.74
CA VAL A 99 9.10 -6.06 2.16
C VAL A 99 10.06 -6.92 2.98
N PHE A 100 10.96 -6.28 3.71
CA PHE A 100 11.91 -6.96 4.59
C PHE A 100 11.49 -6.93 6.06
N SER A 101 10.46 -6.15 6.42
CA SER A 101 9.92 -6.17 7.78
C SER A 101 9.25 -7.50 8.10
N LYS A 102 9.48 -8.00 9.31
CA LYS A 102 8.94 -9.27 9.83
C LYS A 102 7.47 -9.16 10.27
N THR A 103 6.57 -8.96 9.30
CA THR A 103 5.14 -8.71 9.52
C THR A 103 4.22 -9.73 8.84
N SER A 104 4.77 -10.89 8.46
CA SER A 104 4.08 -11.96 7.72
C SER A 104 4.00 -13.24 8.55
N PHE A 105 3.10 -14.14 8.16
CA PHE A 105 3.06 -15.53 8.62
C PHE A 105 4.43 -16.22 8.48
N GLN A 106 5.21 -15.85 7.46
CA GLN A 106 6.55 -16.38 7.20
C GLN A 106 7.70 -15.53 7.78
N ARG A 107 7.45 -14.75 8.84
CA ARG A 107 8.41 -13.82 9.48
C ARG A 107 9.80 -14.39 9.76
N ASP A 108 9.92 -15.69 10.01
CA ASP A 108 11.20 -16.32 10.33
C ASP A 108 12.10 -16.52 9.09
N ARG A 109 11.53 -16.40 7.88
CA ARG A 109 12.24 -16.49 6.59
C ARG A 109 12.51 -15.13 5.95
N ILE A 110 12.01 -14.04 6.56
CA ILE A 110 12.06 -12.69 6.00
C ILE A 110 13.12 -11.87 6.74
N SER A 111 13.95 -11.16 6.00
CA SER A 111 14.96 -10.23 6.53
C SER A 111 15.36 -9.23 5.44
N PRO A 112 16.18 -8.21 5.75
CA PRO A 112 16.76 -7.35 4.71
C PRO A 112 17.58 -8.11 3.65
N SER A 113 18.20 -9.25 4.00
CA SER A 113 18.92 -10.09 3.03
C SER A 113 18.01 -10.95 2.15
N THR A 114 16.81 -11.28 2.66
CA THR A 114 15.83 -12.14 2.00
C THR A 114 14.43 -11.55 2.18
N PRO A 115 14.10 -10.41 1.56
CA PRO A 115 12.77 -9.82 1.66
C PRO A 115 11.68 -10.72 1.05
N ARG A 116 10.45 -10.55 1.52
CA ARG A 116 9.27 -11.11 0.85
C ARG A 116 8.91 -10.22 -0.34
N ALA A 117 8.72 -10.82 -1.50
CA ALA A 117 8.09 -10.15 -2.63
C ALA A 117 6.56 -10.20 -2.51
N VAL A 118 5.90 -9.11 -2.86
CA VAL A 118 4.44 -9.03 -3.06
C VAL A 118 4.20 -8.55 -4.48
N PHE A 119 3.48 -9.36 -5.25
CA PHE A 119 2.97 -9.05 -6.58
C PHE A 119 1.47 -8.82 -6.49
N PHE A 120 0.92 -7.96 -7.34
CA PHE A 120 -0.51 -7.67 -7.32
C PHE A 120 -1.06 -7.26 -8.69
N ASN A 121 -2.34 -7.57 -8.90
CA ASN A 121 -3.20 -6.87 -9.84
C ASN A 121 -4.41 -6.32 -9.07
N ASP A 122 -5.50 -6.00 -9.77
CA ASP A 122 -6.67 -5.41 -9.14
C ASP A 122 -7.38 -6.36 -8.18
N ASP A 123 -7.34 -7.67 -8.43
CA ASP A 123 -8.13 -8.66 -7.69
C ASP A 123 -7.28 -9.49 -6.72
N VAL A 124 -6.00 -9.70 -7.03
CA VAL A 124 -5.18 -10.74 -6.40
C VAL A 124 -3.81 -10.20 -5.99
N TYR A 125 -3.35 -10.62 -4.82
CA TYR A 125 -2.02 -10.41 -4.27
C TYR A 125 -1.32 -11.75 -4.08
N VAL A 126 -0.04 -11.84 -4.44
CA VAL A 126 0.78 -13.05 -4.30
C VAL A 126 2.06 -12.71 -3.53
N GLY A 127 2.24 -13.35 -2.37
CA GLY A 127 3.43 -13.27 -1.54
C GLY A 127 4.41 -14.42 -1.86
N TYR A 128 5.67 -14.06 -2.06
CA TYR A 128 6.77 -14.99 -2.33
C TYR A 128 7.96 -14.70 -1.42
N VAL A 129 8.48 -15.74 -0.78
CA VAL A 129 9.75 -15.67 -0.04
C VAL A 129 10.72 -16.64 -0.70
N PRO A 130 11.91 -16.18 -1.17
CA PRO A 130 12.88 -17.07 -1.80
C PRO A 130 13.20 -18.31 -0.96
N GLY A 131 13.12 -19.48 -1.58
CA GLY A 131 13.36 -20.77 -0.92
C GLY A 131 12.27 -21.22 0.06
N SER A 132 11.14 -20.53 0.13
CA SER A 132 9.98 -21.01 0.88
C SER A 132 9.16 -22.02 0.08
N PRO A 133 8.65 -23.10 0.73
CA PRO A 133 7.73 -24.04 0.10
C PRO A 133 6.29 -23.52 0.01
N LEU A 134 6.02 -22.25 0.35
CA LEU A 134 4.68 -21.68 0.40
C LEU A 134 4.61 -20.35 -0.36
N LEU A 135 3.66 -20.25 -1.30
CA LEU A 135 3.17 -18.98 -1.82
C LEU A 135 1.93 -18.57 -1.01
N GLU A 136 1.93 -17.31 -0.57
CA GLU A 136 0.76 -16.68 0.05
C GLU A 136 -0.09 -16.06 -1.05
N ILE A 137 -1.39 -16.25 -1.03
CA ILE A 137 -2.31 -15.62 -1.99
C ILE A 137 -3.42 -14.95 -1.20
N SER A 138 -3.75 -13.71 -1.55
CA SER A 138 -5.00 -13.11 -1.12
C SER A 138 -5.76 -12.54 -2.30
N MET A 139 -7.08 -12.50 -2.18
CA MET A 139 -7.97 -12.02 -3.22
C MET A 139 -8.99 -11.05 -2.62
N ALA A 140 -9.27 -9.95 -3.31
CA ALA A 140 -10.38 -9.06 -3.00
C ALA A 140 -11.67 -9.60 -3.64
N ASP A 141 -12.45 -10.37 -2.86
CA ASP A 141 -13.75 -10.89 -3.29
C ASP A 141 -14.85 -9.83 -3.06
N PRO A 142 -15.72 -9.57 -4.06
CA PRO A 142 -16.74 -8.52 -3.96
C PRO A 142 -17.79 -8.79 -2.87
N LYS A 143 -17.95 -10.05 -2.45
CA LYS A 143 -18.89 -10.44 -1.39
C LYS A 143 -18.19 -10.62 -0.05
N LEU A 144 -17.00 -11.21 -0.02
CA LEU A 144 -16.32 -11.61 1.22
C LEU A 144 -15.27 -10.61 1.72
N GLY A 145 -14.86 -9.65 0.89
CA GLY A 145 -13.65 -8.88 1.14
C GLY A 145 -12.40 -9.71 0.89
N ALA A 146 -11.38 -9.55 1.74
CA ALA A 146 -10.14 -10.30 1.56
C ALA A 146 -10.32 -11.79 1.89
N VAL A 147 -9.97 -12.67 0.95
CA VAL A 147 -9.92 -14.13 1.12
C VAL A 147 -8.49 -14.61 0.97
N PHE A 148 -8.01 -15.44 1.91
CA PHE A 148 -6.62 -15.85 2.01
C PHE A 148 -6.43 -17.33 1.68
N TYR A 149 -5.37 -17.63 0.93
CA TYR A 149 -5.02 -18.98 0.51
C TYR A 149 -3.52 -19.23 0.66
N GLY A 150 -3.17 -20.49 0.92
CA GLY A 150 -1.82 -21.01 0.77
C GLY A 150 -1.72 -21.88 -0.49
N PHE A 151 -0.60 -21.78 -1.20
CA PHE A 151 -0.27 -22.67 -2.31
C PHE A 151 1.12 -23.28 -2.10
N GLU A 152 1.21 -24.60 -2.17
CA GLU A 152 2.46 -25.33 -1.96
C GLU A 152 3.41 -25.16 -3.16
N ASN A 153 4.52 -24.46 -2.93
CA ASN A 153 5.58 -24.24 -3.92
C ASN A 153 6.62 -25.36 -3.92
N ILE A 154 6.17 -26.60 -4.03
CA ILE A 154 7.01 -27.80 -4.08
C ILE A 154 6.68 -28.58 -5.35
N ARG A 155 7.71 -29.17 -5.98
CA ARG A 155 7.58 -29.89 -7.25
C ARG A 155 6.74 -31.17 -7.05
N THR A 156 5.44 -31.01 -7.24
CA THR A 156 4.44 -32.08 -7.12
C THR A 156 3.42 -31.95 -8.24
N ASN A 157 2.68 -33.03 -8.51
CA ASN A 157 1.58 -33.03 -9.48
C ASN A 157 0.27 -32.49 -8.89
N ARG A 158 0.28 -31.91 -7.68
CA ARG A 158 -0.92 -31.41 -7.01
C ARG A 158 -0.95 -29.89 -7.07
N THR A 159 -1.81 -29.35 -7.93
CA THR A 159 -2.07 -27.91 -8.03
C THR A 159 -3.34 -27.59 -7.25
N HIS A 160 -3.18 -27.24 -5.97
CA HIS A 160 -4.30 -26.94 -5.07
C HIS A 160 -4.01 -25.72 -4.21
N VAL A 161 -5.00 -24.82 -4.11
CA VAL A 161 -5.00 -23.71 -3.16
C VAL A 161 -5.86 -24.05 -1.95
N THR A 162 -5.31 -23.83 -0.76
CA THR A 162 -6.02 -24.08 0.50
C THR A 162 -6.45 -22.75 1.12
N ARG A 163 -7.76 -22.50 1.23
CA ARG A 163 -8.28 -21.34 1.97
C ARG A 163 -7.92 -21.47 3.45
N THR A 164 -7.49 -20.38 4.07
CA THR A 164 -7.14 -20.35 5.49
C THR A 164 -7.68 -19.11 6.17
N ASP A 165 -8.25 -19.29 7.35
CA ASP A 165 -8.77 -18.19 8.18
C ASP A 165 -7.74 -17.75 9.24
N ASN A 166 -6.58 -18.43 9.36
CA ASN A 166 -5.51 -18.03 10.27
C ASN A 166 -5.02 -16.61 9.99
N CYS A 167 -5.08 -16.16 8.73
CA CYS A 167 -4.71 -14.80 8.36
C CYS A 167 -5.64 -13.74 8.97
N LEU A 168 -6.89 -14.08 9.29
CA LEU A 168 -7.88 -13.13 9.83
C LEU A 168 -7.51 -12.62 11.22
N GLU A 169 -6.69 -13.34 11.98
CA GLU A 169 -6.18 -12.88 13.28
C GLU A 169 -5.52 -11.49 13.16
N CYS A 170 -4.82 -11.25 12.05
CA CYS A 170 -4.21 -9.96 11.74
C CYS A 170 -4.99 -9.15 10.71
N HIS A 171 -5.72 -9.81 9.80
CA HIS A 171 -6.38 -9.20 8.65
C HIS A 171 -7.87 -8.88 8.86
N ALA A 172 -8.42 -9.09 10.05
CA ALA A 172 -9.77 -8.68 10.40
C ALA A 172 -9.76 -7.91 11.73
N GLY A 173 -9.53 -6.60 11.65
CA GLY A 173 -9.47 -5.76 12.84
C GLY A 173 -9.50 -4.27 12.53
N ALA A 174 -9.21 -3.43 13.53
CA ALA A 174 -9.30 -1.97 13.40
C ALA A 174 -8.51 -1.41 12.20
N LYS A 175 -7.38 -2.05 11.87
CA LYS A 175 -6.48 -1.66 10.78
C LYS A 175 -7.06 -1.96 9.38
N THR A 176 -8.00 -2.88 9.27
CA THR A 176 -8.69 -3.21 8.02
C THR A 176 -10.11 -2.65 8.00
N MET A 177 -10.40 -1.63 8.82
CA MET A 177 -11.75 -1.10 9.04
C MET A 177 -12.74 -2.17 9.55
N GLY A 178 -12.27 -3.10 10.38
CA GLY A 178 -13.09 -4.11 11.04
C GLY A 178 -13.65 -5.19 10.12
N VAL A 179 -13.11 -5.35 8.92
CA VAL A 179 -13.51 -6.37 7.95
C VAL A 179 -12.32 -7.23 7.53
N PRO A 180 -12.51 -8.44 6.98
CA PRO A 180 -11.45 -9.18 6.30
C PRO A 180 -10.86 -8.31 5.19
N GLY A 181 -9.62 -7.87 5.36
CA GLY A 181 -9.03 -6.83 4.54
C GLY A 181 -7.53 -6.94 4.37
N HIS A 182 -6.99 -6.06 3.53
CA HIS A 182 -5.57 -5.99 3.22
C HIS A 182 -4.89 -4.90 4.04
N LEU A 183 -3.59 -5.03 4.26
CA LEU A 183 -2.81 -4.13 5.12
C LEU A 183 -1.51 -3.74 4.43
N LEU A 184 -1.17 -2.45 4.50
CA LEU A 184 0.13 -1.94 4.13
C LEU A 184 0.61 -0.97 5.21
N ARG A 185 1.82 -1.21 5.74
CA ARG A 185 2.32 -0.59 6.96
C ARG A 185 3.76 -0.09 6.75
N SER A 186 4.16 0.91 7.54
CA SER A 186 5.47 1.55 7.48
C SER A 186 6.11 1.58 8.87
N PHE A 187 7.19 0.81 9.05
CA PHE A 187 7.87 0.66 10.33
C PHE A 187 9.34 1.00 10.24
N ALA A 188 9.90 1.58 11.31
CA ALA A 188 11.33 1.41 11.52
C ALA A 188 11.62 -0.06 11.86
N THR A 189 12.78 -0.55 11.45
CA THR A 189 13.22 -1.91 11.78
C THR A 189 14.63 -1.91 12.32
N ASP A 190 14.95 -2.94 13.09
CA ASP A 190 16.34 -3.30 13.38
C ASP A 190 17.03 -3.88 12.12
N GLU A 191 18.31 -4.27 12.27
CA GLU A 191 19.14 -4.85 11.22
C GLU A 191 18.63 -6.20 10.71
N ARG A 192 17.74 -6.85 11.47
CA ARG A 192 17.14 -8.15 11.15
C ARG A 192 15.73 -8.00 10.56
N GLY A 193 15.22 -6.78 10.40
CA GLY A 193 13.86 -6.51 9.93
C GLY A 193 12.78 -6.67 11.01
N VAL A 194 13.14 -6.80 12.29
CA VAL A 194 12.18 -6.77 13.40
C VAL A 194 11.64 -5.35 13.51
N THR A 195 10.32 -5.23 13.60
CA THR A 195 9.64 -3.94 13.63
C THR A 195 9.73 -3.30 15.01
N ASP A 196 10.08 -2.02 15.04
CA ASP A 196 9.90 -1.20 16.22
C ASP A 196 8.42 -0.78 16.31
N GLN A 197 7.74 -1.28 17.34
CA GLN A 197 6.32 -1.02 17.57
C GLN A 197 6.06 0.39 18.11
N LEU A 198 7.08 1.12 18.57
CA LEU A 198 6.95 2.44 19.17
C LEU A 198 7.15 3.59 18.18
N SER A 199 7.78 3.35 17.02
CA SER A 199 8.18 4.41 16.06
C SER A 199 7.42 4.40 14.72
N GLY A 200 6.42 3.54 14.56
CA GLY A 200 5.74 3.29 13.27
C GLY A 200 4.52 4.17 12.99
N SER A 201 4.34 4.53 11.71
CA SER A 201 3.01 4.85 11.16
C SER A 201 2.33 3.53 10.85
N GLU A 202 1.40 3.12 11.70
CA GLU A 202 0.88 1.76 11.69
C GLU A 202 0.14 1.37 10.41
N LEU A 203 -0.36 2.33 9.64
CA LEU A 203 -1.01 2.09 8.37
C LEU A 203 -0.66 3.22 7.40
N ILE A 204 -0.35 2.88 6.15
CA ILE A 204 -0.09 3.89 5.12
C ILE A 204 -1.05 3.73 3.95
N THR A 205 -1.46 4.88 3.41
CA THR A 205 -2.34 4.99 2.24
C THR A 205 -1.86 6.16 1.38
N HIS A 206 -2.54 6.44 0.27
CA HIS A 206 -2.29 7.64 -0.53
C HIS A 206 -2.40 8.97 0.24
N ARG A 207 -3.03 8.95 1.43
CA ARG A 207 -3.17 10.10 2.32
C ARG A 207 -1.85 10.34 3.03
N THR A 208 -1.09 9.33 3.43
CA THR A 208 0.14 9.46 4.22
C THR A 208 1.21 10.30 3.49
N ALA A 209 2.00 11.14 4.18
CA ALA A 209 3.06 11.90 3.51
C ALA A 209 4.17 10.96 3.03
N LEU A 210 4.82 11.26 1.88
CA LEU A 210 5.87 10.40 1.33
C LEU A 210 6.98 10.10 2.36
N ALA A 211 7.34 11.10 3.17
CA ALA A 211 8.32 11.02 4.26
C ALA A 211 8.01 9.95 5.32
N ASP A 212 6.74 9.53 5.44
CA ASP A 212 6.30 8.54 6.40
C ASP A 212 6.04 7.16 5.79
N ARG A 213 6.19 7.02 4.46
CA ARG A 213 5.89 5.78 3.73
C ARG A 213 7.08 4.82 3.69
N TRP A 214 6.75 3.53 3.59
CA TRP A 214 7.62 2.40 3.20
C TRP A 214 8.77 2.03 4.14
N GLY A 215 8.71 2.38 5.43
CA GLY A 215 9.63 1.81 6.41
C GLY A 215 9.46 0.29 6.48
N GLY A 216 10.57 -0.46 6.38
CA GLY A 216 10.52 -1.93 6.30
C GLY A 216 10.42 -2.49 4.87
N TRP A 217 10.47 -1.63 3.85
CA TRP A 217 10.39 -1.99 2.44
C TRP A 217 11.65 -1.55 1.69
N PHE A 218 12.01 -2.31 0.66
CA PHE A 218 12.93 -1.79 -0.35
C PHE A 218 12.15 -0.99 -1.38
N VAL A 219 12.71 0.14 -1.80
CA VAL A 219 12.09 1.09 -2.74
C VAL A 219 13.10 1.43 -3.82
N THR A 220 12.69 1.24 -5.06
CA THR A 220 13.47 1.59 -6.26
C THR A 220 12.70 2.58 -7.12
N GLY A 221 13.42 3.41 -7.86
CA GLY A 221 12.92 4.58 -8.58
C GLY A 221 13.49 5.88 -8.04
N THR A 222 13.02 7.00 -8.59
CA THR A 222 13.44 8.36 -8.23
C THR A 222 12.26 9.19 -7.76
N HIS A 223 12.51 10.13 -6.86
CA HIS A 223 11.50 10.99 -6.23
C HIS A 223 12.05 12.40 -5.92
N GLY A 224 13.18 12.78 -6.51
CA GLY A 224 13.84 14.07 -6.28
C GLY A 224 14.30 14.22 -4.84
N ASP A 225 14.09 15.42 -4.27
CA ASP A 225 14.51 15.77 -2.91
C ASP A 225 13.50 15.37 -1.83
N GLN A 226 12.35 14.81 -2.21
CA GLN A 226 11.39 14.27 -1.26
C GLN A 226 12.00 13.10 -0.48
N THR A 227 11.60 12.89 0.77
CA THR A 227 12.08 11.77 1.57
C THR A 227 11.04 10.67 1.69
N HIS A 228 11.50 9.46 2.03
CA HIS A 228 10.68 8.31 2.45
C HIS A 228 11.47 7.44 3.44
N ARG A 229 10.81 6.48 4.10
CA ARG A 229 11.46 5.56 5.06
C ARG A 229 11.96 4.25 4.44
N GLY A 230 11.67 4.01 3.16
CA GLY A 230 12.19 2.88 2.40
C GLY A 230 13.71 2.81 2.38
N ASN A 231 14.25 1.60 2.25
CA ASN A 231 15.69 1.27 2.25
C ASN A 231 16.43 1.54 3.57
N LEU A 232 15.80 2.13 4.58
CA LEU A 232 16.41 2.37 5.89
C LEU A 232 16.35 1.10 6.75
N ILE A 233 17.50 0.66 7.26
CA ILE A 233 17.66 -0.57 8.04
C ILE A 233 18.47 -0.25 9.29
N GLY A 234 17.92 -0.53 10.47
CA GLY A 234 18.58 -0.29 11.75
C GLY A 234 18.55 1.19 12.19
N ALA A 235 18.73 1.42 13.49
CA ALA A 235 18.62 2.75 14.08
C ALA A 235 19.64 3.75 13.48
N GLU A 236 20.82 3.26 13.09
CA GLU A 236 21.86 4.10 12.47
C GLU A 236 21.42 4.68 11.12
N ALA A 237 20.72 3.91 10.29
CA ALA A 237 20.22 4.39 9.00
C ALA A 237 19.16 5.50 9.20
N PHE A 238 18.25 5.31 10.17
CA PHE A 238 17.26 6.33 10.51
C PHE A 238 17.93 7.61 11.05
N ALA A 239 18.91 7.50 11.96
CA ALA A 239 19.66 8.65 12.46
C ALA A 239 20.55 9.32 11.40
N ARG A 240 21.01 8.59 10.38
CA ARG A 240 21.73 9.16 9.23
C ARG A 240 20.79 9.95 8.33
N GLN A 241 19.59 9.45 8.07
CA GLN A 241 18.59 10.14 7.22
C GLN A 241 18.27 11.55 7.74
N GLU A 242 18.28 11.78 9.05
CA GLU A 242 18.06 13.12 9.64
C GLU A 242 19.17 14.12 9.29
N ARG A 243 20.40 13.64 9.08
CA ARG A 243 21.59 14.45 8.78
C ARG A 243 21.87 14.55 7.28
N GLU A 244 21.59 13.47 6.55
CA GLU A 244 21.79 13.32 5.12
C GLU A 244 20.50 12.79 4.48
N PRO A 245 19.50 13.68 4.25
CA PRO A 245 18.24 13.27 3.64
C PRO A 245 18.47 12.58 2.29
N ASN A 246 17.77 11.47 2.06
CA ASN A 246 17.78 10.69 0.82
C ASN A 246 19.08 9.94 0.51
N PHE A 247 19.99 9.76 1.47
CA PHE A 247 21.21 8.95 1.23
C PHE A 247 20.88 7.51 0.74
N ALA A 248 19.73 6.97 1.17
CA ALA A 248 19.21 5.66 0.77
C ALA A 248 18.07 5.74 -0.27
N GLY A 249 17.68 6.93 -0.70
CA GLY A 249 16.64 7.15 -1.70
C GLY A 249 17.18 7.10 -3.14
N ASN A 250 16.30 7.36 -4.11
CA ASN A 250 16.64 7.48 -5.53
C ASN A 250 17.47 6.31 -6.11
N LYS A 251 17.20 5.08 -5.68
CA LYS A 251 17.89 3.85 -6.14
C LYS A 251 17.22 3.31 -7.40
N PRO A 252 17.86 3.30 -8.58
CA PRO A 252 17.18 2.92 -9.83
C PRO A 252 16.62 1.50 -9.83
N THR A 253 17.38 0.54 -9.30
CA THR A 253 17.06 -0.89 -9.39
C THR A 253 17.49 -1.64 -8.14
N LEU A 254 17.15 -2.92 -8.07
CA LEU A 254 17.50 -3.79 -6.95
C LEU A 254 19.02 -3.98 -6.77
N VAL A 255 19.82 -3.80 -7.83
CA VAL A 255 21.30 -3.94 -7.73
C VAL A 255 21.95 -2.80 -6.94
N ASP A 256 21.22 -1.70 -6.75
CA ASP A 256 21.68 -0.50 -6.03
C ASP A 256 21.40 -0.58 -4.51
N LEU A 257 20.75 -1.67 -4.06
CA LEU A 257 20.37 -1.90 -2.68
C LEU A 257 21.53 -2.51 -1.86
N PRO A 258 21.58 -2.27 -0.54
CA PRO A 258 22.74 -2.64 0.27
C PRO A 258 22.91 -4.17 0.42
N PRO A 259 24.15 -4.68 0.46
CA PRO A 259 24.43 -6.09 0.77
C PRO A 259 24.01 -6.44 2.21
N PRO A 260 23.75 -7.73 2.54
CA PRO A 260 23.95 -8.92 1.72
C PRO A 260 22.71 -9.35 0.90
N PHE A 261 21.89 -8.39 0.44
CA PHE A 261 20.78 -8.66 -0.46
C PHE A 261 21.24 -9.17 -1.85
N ASP A 262 20.58 -10.20 -2.37
CA ASP A 262 20.82 -10.77 -3.70
C ASP A 262 19.62 -10.51 -4.63
N PRO A 263 19.75 -9.59 -5.60
CA PRO A 263 18.66 -9.23 -6.49
C PRO A 263 18.24 -10.36 -7.44
N ASN A 264 19.12 -11.33 -7.72
CA ASN A 264 18.85 -12.40 -8.72
C ASN A 264 17.84 -13.44 -8.23
N ARG A 265 17.39 -13.35 -6.97
CA ARG A 265 16.37 -14.21 -6.38
C ARG A 265 14.94 -13.77 -6.70
N TYR A 266 14.79 -12.64 -7.39
CA TYR A 266 13.51 -12.03 -7.70
C TYR A 266 13.32 -11.90 -9.21
N PRO A 267 12.09 -12.09 -9.71
CA PRO A 267 11.83 -12.07 -11.15
C PRO A 267 11.86 -10.67 -11.78
N ALA A 268 11.60 -9.59 -11.03
CA ALA A 268 11.73 -8.23 -11.52
C ALA A 268 12.99 -7.53 -10.96
N ALA A 269 13.56 -6.62 -11.73
CA ALA A 269 14.74 -5.83 -11.35
C ALA A 269 14.43 -4.65 -10.41
N THR A 270 13.17 -4.47 -10.01
CA THR A 270 12.71 -3.34 -9.20
C THR A 270 11.82 -3.79 -8.04
N SER A 271 11.78 -2.95 -7.00
CA SER A 271 10.70 -2.86 -6.01
C SER A 271 10.09 -1.46 -6.22
N ASP A 272 9.15 -1.37 -7.14
CA ASP A 272 8.87 -0.12 -7.84
C ASP A 272 8.11 0.91 -6.97
N ILE A 273 8.63 2.14 -6.89
CA ILE A 273 8.02 3.24 -6.12
C ILE A 273 6.59 3.58 -6.59
N VAL A 274 6.32 3.50 -7.89
CA VAL A 274 4.98 3.74 -8.45
C VAL A 274 4.07 2.57 -8.12
N ALA A 275 4.57 1.33 -8.18
CA ALA A 275 3.81 0.15 -7.75
C ALA A 275 3.41 0.25 -6.27
N LEU A 276 4.33 0.69 -5.40
CA LEU A 276 4.02 0.92 -3.98
C LEU A 276 2.95 1.98 -3.76
N MET A 277 3.00 3.09 -4.51
CA MET A 277 1.97 4.16 -4.44
C MET A 277 0.59 3.69 -4.92
N VAL A 278 0.54 2.83 -5.93
CA VAL A 278 -0.73 2.22 -6.38
C VAL A 278 -1.23 1.21 -5.33
N LEU A 279 -0.33 0.37 -4.83
CA LEU A 279 -0.64 -0.70 -3.88
C LEU A 279 -1.26 -0.16 -2.58
N GLU A 280 -0.68 0.87 -1.98
CA GLU A 280 -1.18 1.46 -0.73
C GLU A 280 -2.55 2.13 -0.89
N HIS A 281 -2.85 2.65 -2.09
CA HIS A 281 -4.18 3.16 -2.40
C HIS A 281 -5.18 2.00 -2.54
N GLN A 282 -4.85 1.02 -3.37
CA GLN A 282 -5.70 -0.12 -3.68
C GLN A 282 -6.08 -0.93 -2.44
N VAL A 283 -5.10 -1.21 -1.57
CA VAL A 283 -5.31 -1.99 -0.34
C VAL A 283 -6.38 -1.35 0.56
N HIS A 284 -6.31 -0.04 0.79
CA HIS A 284 -7.29 0.63 1.63
C HIS A 284 -8.62 0.84 0.92
N MET A 285 -8.61 1.04 -0.41
CA MET A 285 -9.82 1.07 -1.23
C MET A 285 -10.62 -0.24 -1.13
N HIS A 286 -9.96 -1.40 -1.18
CA HIS A 286 -10.61 -2.69 -1.01
C HIS A 286 -11.25 -2.85 0.37
N ASN A 287 -10.59 -2.36 1.42
CA ASN A 287 -11.16 -2.37 2.76
C ASN A 287 -12.44 -1.51 2.80
N PHE A 288 -12.44 -0.34 2.15
CA PHE A 288 -13.61 0.54 2.09
C PHE A 288 -14.78 -0.11 1.36
N LEU A 289 -14.52 -0.70 0.19
CA LEU A 289 -15.54 -1.39 -0.60
C LEU A 289 -16.14 -2.56 0.20
N THR A 290 -15.30 -3.34 0.86
CA THR A 290 -15.75 -4.45 1.72
C THR A 290 -16.62 -3.93 2.86
N ARG A 291 -16.15 -2.90 3.57
CA ARG A 291 -16.88 -2.31 4.70
C ARG A 291 -18.24 -1.77 4.27
N LEU A 292 -18.31 -1.03 3.16
CA LEU A 292 -19.58 -0.54 2.61
C LEU A 292 -20.52 -1.67 2.19
N ASN A 293 -19.99 -2.71 1.53
CA ASN A 293 -20.79 -3.87 1.15
C ASN A 293 -21.40 -4.56 2.37
N TYR A 294 -20.63 -4.74 3.43
CA TYR A 294 -21.10 -5.36 4.67
C TYR A 294 -22.18 -4.53 5.36
N GLU A 295 -21.93 -3.23 5.56
CA GLU A 295 -22.90 -2.31 6.17
C GLU A 295 -24.20 -2.25 5.35
N ALA A 296 -24.10 -2.17 4.03
CA ALA A 296 -25.26 -2.18 3.15
C ALA A 296 -26.03 -3.51 3.23
N THR A 297 -25.33 -4.65 3.20
CA THR A 297 -25.96 -5.97 3.30
C THR A 297 -26.70 -6.16 4.62
N MET A 298 -26.07 -5.77 5.74
CA MET A 298 -26.67 -5.84 7.06
C MET A 298 -27.89 -4.90 7.19
N GLN A 299 -27.81 -3.67 6.69
CA GLN A 299 -28.93 -2.73 6.75
C GLN A 299 -30.09 -3.11 5.83
N LEU A 300 -29.81 -3.64 4.64
CA LEU A 300 -30.85 -4.18 3.75
C LEU A 300 -31.59 -5.34 4.42
N GLN A 301 -30.88 -6.23 5.11
CA GLN A 301 -31.55 -7.32 5.83
C GLN A 301 -32.34 -6.81 7.04
N ALA A 302 -31.81 -5.87 7.82
CA ALA A 302 -32.43 -5.39 9.04
C ALA A 302 -33.61 -4.43 8.80
N TYR A 303 -33.52 -3.58 7.78
CA TYR A 303 -34.43 -2.44 7.57
C TYR A 303 -35.05 -2.38 6.18
N GLY A 304 -34.54 -3.15 5.21
CA GLY A 304 -34.99 -3.07 3.81
C GLY A 304 -34.44 -1.86 3.02
N HIS A 305 -33.51 -1.09 3.60
CA HIS A 305 -32.90 0.08 2.96
C HIS A 305 -31.52 0.43 3.56
N CYS A 306 -30.72 1.26 2.88
CA CYS A 306 -29.37 1.66 3.31
C CYS A 306 -29.29 3.11 3.84
N ASN A 307 -30.36 3.71 4.35
CA ASN A 307 -30.39 5.13 4.70
C ASN A 307 -29.38 5.55 5.80
N TYR A 308 -28.82 4.60 6.56
CA TYR A 308 -27.93 4.90 7.69
C TYR A 308 -26.43 4.75 7.36
N ILE A 309 -26.03 4.46 6.11
CA ILE A 309 -24.60 4.38 5.71
C ILE A 309 -24.04 5.70 5.16
N LYS A 310 -24.69 6.84 5.39
CA LYS A 310 -24.27 8.13 4.81
C LYS A 310 -22.83 8.52 5.18
N SER A 311 -22.46 8.42 6.46
CA SER A 311 -21.11 8.76 6.94
C SER A 311 -19.99 7.92 6.28
N PRO A 312 -20.05 6.57 6.29
CA PRO A 312 -19.04 5.77 5.60
C PRO A 312 -19.07 5.97 4.08
N LEU A 313 -20.22 6.29 3.47
CA LEU A 313 -20.31 6.59 2.03
C LEU A 313 -19.59 7.91 1.66
N GLU A 314 -19.77 8.97 2.46
CA GLU A 314 -19.06 10.24 2.25
C GLU A 314 -17.54 10.06 2.41
N ALA A 315 -17.11 9.29 3.41
CA ALA A 315 -15.70 8.94 3.61
C ALA A 315 -15.12 8.18 2.41
N PHE A 316 -15.85 7.19 1.92
CA PHE A 316 -15.48 6.45 0.73
C PHE A 316 -15.34 7.36 -0.49
N LEU A 317 -16.28 8.28 -0.72
CA LEU A 317 -16.21 9.21 -1.85
C LEU A 317 -14.99 10.14 -1.73
N ARG A 318 -14.67 10.63 -0.54
CA ARG A 318 -13.44 11.43 -0.31
C ARG A 318 -12.18 10.63 -0.67
N TYR A 319 -12.13 9.36 -0.28
CA TYR A 319 -11.02 8.45 -0.57
C TYR A 319 -10.93 8.11 -2.06
N LEU A 320 -12.03 7.69 -2.68
CA LEU A 320 -12.14 7.38 -4.11
C LEU A 320 -11.69 8.56 -4.99
N LEU A 321 -12.03 9.78 -4.57
CA LEU A 321 -11.76 11.01 -5.32
C LEU A 321 -10.42 11.68 -4.95
N PHE A 322 -9.56 11.01 -4.19
CA PHE A 322 -8.23 11.52 -3.81
C PHE A 322 -8.24 12.90 -3.14
N THR A 323 -9.34 13.27 -2.48
CA THR A 323 -9.52 14.64 -1.92
C THR A 323 -8.52 14.98 -0.82
N GLU A 324 -7.93 13.96 -0.20
CA GLU A 324 -7.01 14.07 0.94
C GLU A 324 -5.61 13.49 0.63
N GLU A 325 -5.33 13.21 -0.65
CA GLU A 325 -4.04 12.63 -1.03
C GLU A 325 -2.86 13.53 -0.62
N ALA A 326 -1.74 12.91 -0.25
CA ALA A 326 -0.52 13.68 -0.03
C ALA A 326 0.00 14.21 -1.37
N PRO A 327 0.29 15.52 -1.48
CA PRO A 327 0.86 16.07 -2.70
C PRO A 327 2.29 15.56 -2.90
N LEU A 328 2.68 15.36 -4.17
CA LEU A 328 4.08 15.18 -4.55
C LEU A 328 4.71 16.56 -4.76
N THR A 329 5.83 16.82 -4.11
CA THR A 329 6.58 18.09 -4.27
C THR A 329 7.69 17.99 -5.31
N ALA A 330 7.97 16.79 -5.83
CA ALA A 330 8.84 16.56 -6.98
C ALA A 330 8.34 15.36 -7.80
N PRO A 331 8.72 15.26 -9.09
CA PRO A 331 8.34 14.13 -9.92
C PRO A 331 8.84 12.79 -9.37
N VAL A 332 7.97 11.80 -9.37
CA VAL A 332 8.28 10.40 -9.06
C VAL A 332 8.41 9.62 -10.36
N ARG A 333 9.42 8.75 -10.45
CA ARG A 333 9.60 7.83 -11.59
C ARG A 333 10.02 6.47 -11.08
N GLY A 334 9.20 5.46 -11.36
CA GLY A 334 9.56 4.05 -11.22
C GLY A 334 10.26 3.53 -12.46
N GLY A 335 10.43 2.20 -12.51
CA GLY A 335 10.74 1.47 -13.72
C GLY A 335 9.62 1.55 -14.75
N ASP A 336 10.01 1.40 -16.00
CA ASP A 336 9.13 1.59 -17.16
C ASP A 336 8.02 0.53 -17.27
N GLU A 337 8.25 -0.68 -16.77
CA GLU A 337 7.38 -1.83 -17.03
C GLU A 337 6.07 -1.75 -16.25
N PHE A 338 6.12 -1.37 -14.97
CA PHE A 338 4.91 -1.32 -14.14
C PHE A 338 3.94 -0.26 -14.64
N ALA A 339 4.40 0.98 -14.82
CA ALA A 339 3.55 2.07 -15.27
C ALA A 339 2.90 1.77 -16.64
N LYS A 340 3.66 1.21 -17.59
CA LYS A 340 3.13 0.80 -18.90
C LYS A 340 2.08 -0.30 -18.78
N ALA A 341 2.36 -1.34 -17.98
CA ALA A 341 1.41 -2.44 -17.78
C ALA A 341 0.12 -1.95 -17.08
N PHE A 342 0.27 -1.10 -16.07
CA PHE A 342 -0.84 -0.55 -15.30
C PHE A 342 -1.73 0.35 -16.17
N GLU A 343 -1.17 1.30 -16.92
CA GLU A 343 -1.95 2.20 -17.80
C GLU A 343 -2.61 1.49 -19.00
N ALA A 344 -2.09 0.33 -19.40
CA ALA A 344 -2.63 -0.47 -20.50
C ALA A 344 -3.78 -1.39 -20.08
N ALA A 345 -3.89 -1.74 -18.79
CA ALA A 345 -4.86 -2.70 -18.29
C ALA A 345 -6.30 -2.14 -18.19
N GLY A 346 -6.46 -0.83 -18.13
CA GLY A 346 -7.74 -0.17 -17.88
C GLY A 346 -8.50 0.20 -19.16
N PRO A 347 -9.84 0.31 -19.09
CA PRO A 347 -10.63 0.83 -20.21
C PRO A 347 -10.22 2.27 -20.53
N ARG A 348 -10.37 2.65 -21.80
CA ARG A 348 -10.23 4.02 -22.28
C ARG A 348 -11.57 4.51 -22.82
N ASP A 349 -11.88 5.75 -22.55
CA ASP A 349 -13.03 6.41 -23.16
C ASP A 349 -12.73 6.78 -24.64
N PRO A 350 -13.73 7.27 -25.41
CA PRO A 350 -13.52 7.67 -26.80
C PRO A 350 -12.49 8.80 -27.00
N GLN A 351 -12.13 9.55 -25.95
CA GLN A 351 -11.08 10.57 -25.96
C GLN A 351 -9.70 10.00 -25.55
N GLY A 352 -9.59 8.70 -25.31
CA GLY A 352 -8.38 8.01 -24.91
C GLY A 352 -8.02 8.15 -23.44
N ARG A 353 -8.89 8.73 -22.61
CA ARG A 353 -8.67 8.93 -21.18
C ARG A 353 -8.93 7.64 -20.41
N SER A 354 -8.15 7.39 -19.37
CA SER A 354 -8.36 6.28 -18.45
C SER A 354 -8.10 6.72 -17.02
N LEU A 355 -8.85 6.17 -16.06
CA LEU A 355 -8.60 6.37 -14.64
C LEU A 355 -7.24 5.78 -14.20
N ARG A 356 -6.65 4.87 -15.00
CA ARG A 356 -5.30 4.35 -14.76
C ARG A 356 -4.17 5.28 -15.19
N GLN A 357 -4.46 6.37 -15.90
CA GLN A 357 -3.40 7.29 -16.33
C GLN A 357 -2.72 7.92 -15.12
N LEU A 358 -1.40 7.81 -15.07
CA LEU A 358 -0.57 8.31 -13.99
C LEU A 358 -0.12 9.76 -14.29
N ASP A 359 -0.03 10.59 -13.25
CA ASP A 359 0.54 11.95 -13.35
C ASP A 359 2.00 11.95 -12.89
N LEU A 360 2.24 11.45 -11.68
CA LEU A 360 3.53 11.32 -10.99
C LEU A 360 4.36 12.60 -10.88
N LYS A 361 3.80 13.77 -11.20
CA LYS A 361 4.48 15.06 -11.06
C LYS A 361 4.06 15.77 -9.79
N THR A 362 2.75 15.79 -9.56
CA THR A 362 2.12 16.46 -8.42
C THR A 362 1.20 15.53 -7.64
N ARG A 363 0.77 14.41 -8.25
CA ARG A 363 -0.12 13.40 -7.68
C ARG A 363 0.09 12.03 -8.33
N PRO A 364 -0.44 10.93 -7.75
CA PRO A 364 -0.29 9.60 -8.34
C PRO A 364 -1.03 9.45 -9.68
N PHE A 365 -2.32 9.80 -9.72
CA PHE A 365 -3.19 9.64 -10.89
C PHE A 365 -3.51 10.96 -11.57
N LYS A 366 -3.67 10.94 -12.89
CA LYS A 366 -4.03 12.11 -13.69
C LYS A 366 -5.46 12.58 -13.43
N TYR A 367 -6.39 11.64 -13.26
CA TYR A 367 -7.76 11.93 -12.90
C TYR A 367 -7.99 11.51 -11.44
N PRO A 368 -8.54 12.39 -10.58
CA PRO A 368 -8.75 12.11 -9.17
C PRO A 368 -9.99 11.22 -8.99
N CYS A 369 -9.92 10.00 -9.49
CA CYS A 369 -10.89 8.93 -9.30
C CYS A 369 -10.19 7.58 -9.52
N THR A 370 -10.39 6.64 -8.61
CA THR A 370 -9.77 5.30 -8.68
C THR A 370 -10.28 4.49 -9.87
N ALA A 371 -9.38 3.75 -10.50
CA ALA A 371 -9.61 2.92 -11.67
C ALA A 371 -10.09 1.50 -11.38
#